data_AF-A0A7C4RHX4-F1
#
_entry.id   AF-A0A7C4RHX4-F1
#
_cell.length_a   1.000
_cell.length_b   1.000
_cell.length_c   1.000
_cell.angle_alpha   90.00
_cell.angle_beta   90.00
_cell.angle_gamma   90.00
#
_symmetry.space_group_name_H-M   'P 1'
#
loop_
_entity.id
_entity.type
_entity.pdbx_description
1 polymer ?
#
loop_
_entity_poly.entity_id
_entity_poly.type
_entity_poly.pdbx_seq_one_letter_code
_entity_poly.pdbx_strand_id
1 'polypeptide(L)' 'MTTKGYEEVAIDDGDMDMLKVFKTLKEVGYDGAVNSDHLPLFLGDNNYETNRVGLAYTVGYIRALLHHLNE' A
#
# COMPACT_ATOMS: atom_id res chain seq x y z
N MET A 1 7.69 -15.91 11.97
CA MET A 1 8.73 -15.50 12.94
C MET A 1 8.91 -14.02 12.71
N THR A 2 8.41 -13.15 13.59
CA THR A 2 8.77 -11.73 13.52
C THR A 2 10.19 -11.62 14.07
N THR A 3 11.11 -11.15 13.22
CA THR A 3 12.39 -10.67 13.72
C THR A 3 12.06 -9.51 14.65
N LYS A 4 12.71 -9.36 15.81
CA LYS A 4 12.34 -8.37 16.82
C LYS A 4 12.65 -6.90 16.40
N GLY A 5 12.53 -6.57 15.11
CA GLY A 5 12.83 -5.28 14.49
C GLY A 5 11.78 -4.88 13.45
N TYR A 6 12.05 -3.79 12.72
CA TYR A 6 11.21 -3.33 11.61
C TYR A 6 11.35 -4.24 10.39
N GLU A 7 10.24 -4.54 9.75
CA GLU A 7 10.16 -5.30 8.51
C GLU A 7 9.12 -4.66 7.58
N GLU A 8 9.49 -4.49 6.31
CA GLU A 8 8.55 -4.04 5.28
C GLU A 8 7.65 -5.20 4.87
N VAL A 9 6.35 -4.94 4.89
CA VAL A 9 5.30 -5.94 4.64
C VAL A 9 4.32 -5.43 3.59
N ALA A 10 3.39 -6.28 3.17
CA ALA A 10 2.34 -5.90 2.24
C ALA A 10 1.48 -4.77 2.84
N ILE A 11 0.86 -3.96 1.97
CA ILE A 11 0.06 -2.78 2.36
C ILE A 11 -1.07 -3.10 3.35
N ASP A 12 -1.49 -4.37 3.44
CA ASP A 12 -2.58 -4.88 4.27
C ASP A 12 -2.13 -5.75 5.46
N ASP A 13 -0.82 -6.00 5.62
CA ASP A 13 -0.27 -6.92 6.64
C ASP A 13 0.61 -6.22 7.69
N GLY A 14 0.63 -4.89 7.69
CA GLY A 14 1.42 -4.08 8.62
C GLY A 14 0.65 -3.49 9.79
N ASP A 15 1.36 -2.72 10.63
CA ASP A 15 0.78 -2.05 11.80
C ASP A 15 -0.07 -0.81 11.44
N MET A 16 -0.08 -0.40 10.16
CA MET A 16 -0.78 0.80 9.70
C MET A 16 -2.24 0.53 9.34
N ASP A 17 -3.15 1.36 9.84
CA ASP A 17 -4.53 1.44 9.35
C ASP A 17 -4.57 2.32 8.10
N MET A 18 -4.47 1.68 6.92
CA MET A 18 -4.44 2.39 5.66
C MET A 18 -5.76 3.11 5.35
N LEU A 19 -6.91 2.61 5.80
CA LEU A 19 -8.18 3.33 5.64
C LEU A 19 -8.14 4.67 6.38
N LYS A 20 -7.63 4.67 7.62
CA LYS A 20 -7.44 5.89 8.40
C LYS A 20 -6.49 6.86 7.71
N VAL A 21 -5.36 6.38 7.18
CA VAL A 21 -4.40 7.20 6.42
C VAL A 21 -5.08 7.91 5.25
N PHE A 22 -5.77 7.16 4.37
CA PHE A 22 -6.43 7.74 3.20
C PHE A 22 -7.61 8.64 3.57
N LYS A 23 -8.35 8.32 4.64
CA LYS A 23 -9.41 9.19 5.16
C LYS A 23 -8.83 10.53 5.62
N THR A 24 -7.73 10.52 6.36
CA THR A 24 -7.08 11.76 6.81
C THR A 24 -6.53 12.58 5.65
N LEU A 25 -5.94 11.96 4.62
CA LEU A 25 -5.52 12.68 3.41
C LEU A 25 -6.71 13.40 2.73
N LYS A 26 -7.87 12.74 2.65
CA LYS A 26 -9.10 13.36 2.11
C LYS A 26 -9.60 14.50 3.00
N GLU A 27 -9.62 14.33 4.33
CA GLU A 27 -10.09 15.34 5.28
C GLU A 27 -9.27 16.65 5.23
N VAL A 28 -7.96 16.55 4.96
CA VAL A 28 -7.09 17.73 4.79
C VAL A 28 -7.10 18.31 3.38
N GLY A 29 -7.90 17.74 2.46
CA GLY A 29 -8.00 18.22 1.08
C GLY A 29 -6.76 17.95 0.24
N TYR A 30 -6.00 16.90 0.53
CA TYR A 30 -4.85 16.51 -0.29
C TYR A 30 -5.30 16.02 -1.67
N ASP A 31 -4.76 16.61 -2.74
CA ASP A 31 -5.06 16.30 -4.15
C ASP A 31 -3.80 15.92 -4.96
N GLY A 32 -2.76 15.48 -4.26
CA GLY A 32 -1.50 15.06 -4.87
C GLY A 32 -1.47 13.58 -5.25
N ALA A 33 -0.39 13.19 -5.94
CA ALA A 33 -0.14 11.78 -6.26
C ALA A 33 0.25 10.97 -5.02
N VAL A 34 -0.27 9.75 -4.91
CA VAL A 34 0.14 8.77 -3.90
C VAL A 34 1.07 7.76 -4.55
N ASN A 35 2.29 7.66 -4.03
CA ASN A 35 3.27 6.69 -4.49
C ASN A 35 3.19 5.41 -3.65
N SER A 36 3.18 4.27 -4.31
CA SER A 36 3.36 2.95 -3.70
C SER A 36 4.86 2.73 -3.50
N ASP A 37 5.37 3.04 -2.32
CA ASP A 37 6.78 2.82 -1.99
C ASP A 37 7.05 1.38 -1.53
N HIS A 38 8.30 0.93 -1.64
CA HIS A 38 8.88 -0.33 -1.16
C HIS A 38 7.88 -1.50 -0.99
N LEU A 39 7.90 -2.43 -1.96
CA LEU A 39 6.93 -3.52 -2.03
C LEU A 39 7.63 -4.86 -1.81
N PRO A 40 7.04 -5.76 -0.98
CA PRO A 40 7.56 -7.11 -0.87
C PRO A 40 7.43 -7.83 -2.22
N LEU A 41 8.21 -8.90 -2.40
CA LEU A 41 8.08 -9.75 -3.58
C LEU A 41 6.87 -10.67 -3.42
N PHE A 42 5.98 -10.63 -4.39
CA PHE A 42 4.88 -11.58 -4.50
C PHE A 42 5.28 -12.75 -5.39
N LEU A 43 4.53 -13.85 -5.29
CA LEU A 43 4.70 -14.97 -6.22
C LEU A 43 4.48 -14.48 -7.66
N GLY A 44 5.50 -14.65 -8.50
CA GLY A 44 5.51 -14.18 -9.88
C GLY A 44 6.33 -12.91 -10.12
N ASP A 45 6.81 -12.25 -9.06
CA ASP A 45 7.81 -11.19 -9.19
C ASP A 45 9.22 -11.78 -9.39
N ASN A 46 10.01 -11.13 -10.25
CA ASN A 46 11.35 -11.59 -10.58
C ASN A 46 12.44 -10.96 -9.68
N ASN A 47 12.25 -9.71 -9.27
CA ASN A 47 13.11 -8.95 -8.36
C ASN A 47 12.41 -7.65 -7.93
N TYR A 48 13.04 -6.88 -7.03
CA TYR A 48 12.50 -5.61 -6.52
C TYR A 48 12.48 -4.48 -7.55
N GLU A 49 13.27 -4.57 -8.62
CA GLU A 49 13.27 -3.58 -9.72
C GLU A 49 12.08 -3.79 -10.68
N THR A 50 11.50 -4.99 -10.68
CA THR A 50 10.44 -5.41 -11.60
C THR A 50 9.30 -6.15 -10.89
N ASN A 51 8.98 -5.74 -9.66
CA ASN A 51 7.95 -6.32 -8.79
C ASN A 51 6.51 -5.92 -9.20
N ARG A 52 6.15 -6.22 -10.45
CA ARG A 52 4.87 -5.83 -11.07
C ARG A 52 3.65 -6.40 -10.35
N VAL A 53 3.75 -7.60 -9.76
CA VAL A 53 2.64 -8.21 -9.03
C VAL A 53 2.40 -7.46 -7.74
N GLY A 54 3.46 -7.21 -6.94
CA GLY A 54 3.37 -6.37 -5.75
C GLY A 54 2.83 -4.96 -6.05
N LEU A 55 3.30 -4.34 -7.13
CA LEU A 55 2.82 -3.02 -7.55
C LEU A 55 1.35 -3.02 -7.93
N ALA A 56 0.91 -4.01 -8.72
CA ALA A 56 -0.48 -4.15 -9.13
C ALA A 56 -1.39 -4.38 -7.91
N TYR A 57 -0.96 -5.20 -6.95
CA TYR A 57 -1.69 -5.46 -5.70
C TYR A 57 -1.90 -4.16 -4.92
N THR A 58 -0.82 -3.42 -4.65
CA THR A 58 -0.87 -2.19 -3.87
C THR A 58 -1.68 -1.09 -4.56
N VAL A 59 -1.52 -0.91 -5.88
CA VAL A 59 -2.34 0.05 -6.64
C VAL A 59 -3.81 -0.33 -6.60
N GLY A 60 -4.15 -1.61 -6.73
CA GLY A 60 -5.52 -2.11 -6.62
C GLY A 60 -6.13 -1.82 -5.25
N TYR A 61 -5.38 -2.11 -4.18
CA TYR A 61 -5.79 -1.87 -2.80
C TYR A 61 -6.06 -0.38 -2.53
N ILE A 62 -5.14 0.51 -2.94
CA ILE A 62 -5.30 1.96 -2.82
C ILE A 62 -6.55 2.43 -3.57
N ARG A 63 -6.76 1.97 -4.81
CA ARG A 63 -7.94 2.32 -5.60
C ARG A 63 -9.24 1.88 -4.92
N ALA A 64 -9.26 0.72 -4.27
CA ALA A 64 -10.43 0.25 -3.54
C ALA A 64 -10.76 1.15 -2.33
N LEU A 65 -9.75 1.55 -1.55
CA LEU A 65 -9.93 2.48 -0.44
C LEU A 65 -10.44 3.85 -0.91
N LEU A 66 -9.85 4.39 -1.98
CA LEU A 66 -10.29 5.66 -2.56
C LEU A 66 -11.72 5.58 -3.09
N HIS A 67 -12.10 4.48 -3.73
CA HIS A 67 -13.48 4.25 -4.18
C HIS A 67 -14.44 4.23 -3.00
N HIS A 68 -14.14 3.42 -1.97
CA HIS A 68 -14.97 3.32 -0.76
C HIS A 68 -15.14 4.66 -0.05
N LEU A 69 -14.09 5.49 0.03
CA LEU A 69 -14.16 6.80 0.67
C LEU A 69 -14.95 7.84 -0.14
N ASN A 70 -15.19 7.59 -1.43
CA ASN A 70 -15.89 8.49 -2.36
C ASN A 70 -17.34 8.11 -2.62
N GLU A 71 -17.78 6.91 -2.22
CA GLU A 71 -19.19 6.53 -2.08
C GLU A 71 -19.83 7.22 -0.87
#